data_AF-A0A923SVB2-F1
#
_entry.id   AF-A0A923SVB2-F1
#
_cell.length_a   1.000
_cell.length_b   1.000
_cell.length_c   1.000
_cell.angle_alpha   90.00
_cell.angle_beta   90.00
_cell.angle_gamma   90.00
#
_symmetry.space_group_name_H-M   'P 1'
#
loop_
_entity.id
_entity.type
_entity.pdbx_description
1 polymer ?
#
loop_
_entity_poly.entity_id
_entity_poly.type
_entity_poly.pdbx_seq_one_letter_code
_entity_poly.pdbx_strand_id
1 'polypeptide(L)'
;MLFNLYSGVAGTQLIGWLCVFIGLIVLNEIGRRTKIGGIAVFMVIPAVLTVYFILANSGLFGGKENLTVKYMSGWFHYFKLYAATIGCIGFIMIKYKWGIGAKHWFKPWPFVIVAANILIAVVSDFESLAKGGMNGGWWVSNEGVFLYGGWWNLLNGIAGLINIFCMTGWWGVYSSKNKRQDMLWPDMTILFIIAYDVWNFEYTYLNLPTHSWYCGLALLLAPTFAAMFWNKGGWIQNRAFTLSVWCMFAQVVPTFQLTRTFGVLPTVYGNAGTHSALDMYNSAMNLYNSGNATGSAVAAEISRMGITAHPTAQGVVAVLSIAINVLVLTAIIKRSVELKKNPYKNEIWSGTKDFDEAMARAE
;
A
#
# COMPACT_ATOMS: atom_id res chain seq x y z
N MET A 1 21.34 4.66 4.53
CA MET A 1 20.38 3.53 4.68
C MET A 1 18.97 4.11 4.79
N LEU A 2 17.94 3.40 4.33
CA LEU A 2 16.53 3.85 4.42
C LEU A 2 15.87 3.46 5.74
N PHE A 3 16.41 2.46 6.44
CA PHE A 3 15.86 1.93 7.67
C PHE A 3 16.91 1.83 8.77
N ASN A 4 16.50 2.05 10.01
CA ASN A 4 17.36 1.98 11.20
C ASN A 4 17.52 0.53 11.70
N LEU A 5 18.33 -0.28 11.00
CA LEU A 5 18.64 -1.67 11.38
C LEU A 5 19.89 -1.75 12.29
N TYR A 6 19.93 -0.96 13.37
CA TYR A 6 21.14 -0.77 14.20
C TYR A 6 21.04 -1.33 15.62
N SER A 7 20.16 -2.31 15.86
CA SER A 7 19.90 -2.82 17.21
C SER A 7 20.24 -4.30 17.35
N GLY A 8 20.41 -4.76 18.60
CA GLY A 8 20.61 -6.17 18.93
C GLY A 8 19.46 -7.11 18.53
N VAL A 9 18.36 -6.57 18.01
CA VAL A 9 17.19 -7.32 17.50
C VAL A 9 17.07 -7.28 15.97
N ALA A 10 18.09 -6.83 15.24
CA ALA A 10 18.07 -6.79 13.77
C ALA A 10 17.76 -8.16 13.14
N GLY A 11 18.25 -9.25 13.74
CA GLY A 11 17.94 -10.61 13.28
C GLY A 11 16.44 -10.94 13.34
N THR A 12 15.76 -10.61 14.45
CA THR A 12 14.32 -10.87 14.58
C THR A 12 13.50 -9.97 13.66
N GLN A 13 13.93 -8.73 13.43
CA GLN A 13 13.30 -7.81 12.48
C GLN A 13 13.35 -8.34 11.04
N LEU A 14 14.48 -8.91 10.61
CA LEU A 14 14.63 -9.54 9.30
C LEU A 14 13.82 -10.83 9.18
N ILE A 15 13.79 -11.66 10.23
CA ILE A 15 12.95 -12.86 10.27
C ILE A 15 11.46 -12.48 10.19
N GLY A 16 11.02 -11.48 10.95
CA GLY A 16 9.65 -10.97 10.90
C GLY A 16 9.27 -10.51 9.50
N TRP A 17 10.16 -9.76 8.84
CA TRP A 17 10.00 -9.36 7.44
C TRP A 17 9.84 -10.55 6.50
N LEU A 18 10.72 -11.56 6.61
CA LEU A 18 10.67 -12.75 5.77
C LEU A 18 9.39 -13.56 5.99
N CYS A 19 8.94 -13.71 7.24
CA CYS A 19 7.69 -14.38 7.59
C CYS A 19 6.49 -13.67 6.97
N VAL A 20 6.43 -12.33 7.04
CA VAL A 20 5.35 -11.56 6.40
C VAL A 20 5.41 -11.70 4.88
N PHE A 21 6.59 -11.56 4.28
CA PHE A 21 6.77 -11.69 2.84
C PHE A 21 6.28 -13.05 2.32
N ILE A 22 6.73 -14.15 2.94
CA ILE A 22 6.31 -15.51 2.59
C ILE A 22 4.82 -15.71 2.89
N GLY A 23 4.34 -15.27 4.05
CA GLY A 23 2.95 -15.39 4.45
C GLY A 23 1.99 -14.72 3.48
N LEU A 24 2.32 -13.51 3.02
CA LEU A 24 1.53 -12.78 2.02
C LEU A 24 1.49 -13.52 0.68
N ILE A 25 2.63 -14.07 0.24
CA ILE A 25 2.70 -14.86 -1.00
C ILE A 25 1.84 -16.12 -0.89
N VAL A 26 1.92 -16.85 0.22
CA VAL A 26 1.15 -18.08 0.44
C VAL A 26 -0.35 -17.80 0.53
N LEU A 27 -0.76 -16.81 1.33
CA LEU A 27 -2.18 -16.45 1.49
C LEU A 27 -2.77 -15.89 0.19
N ASN A 28 -2.00 -15.09 -0.56
CA ASN A 28 -2.38 -14.67 -1.90
C ASN A 28 -2.63 -15.89 -2.80
N GLU A 29 -1.74 -16.88 -2.77
CA GLU A 29 -1.89 -18.07 -3.59
C GLU A 29 -3.11 -18.92 -3.21
N ILE A 30 -3.41 -19.05 -1.91
CA ILE A 30 -4.62 -19.73 -1.41
C ILE A 30 -5.88 -19.00 -1.90
N GLY A 31 -5.93 -17.68 -1.70
CA GLY A 31 -7.06 -16.84 -2.10
C GLY A 31 -7.27 -16.80 -3.62
N ARG A 32 -6.18 -16.85 -4.39
CA ARG A 32 -6.21 -16.80 -5.85
C ARG A 32 -6.54 -18.15 -6.49
N ARG A 33 -6.01 -19.27 -5.99
CA ARG A 33 -6.10 -20.57 -6.66
C ARG A 33 -7.51 -21.16 -6.72
N THR A 34 -8.35 -20.88 -5.73
CA THR A 34 -9.65 -21.55 -5.61
C THR A 34 -10.78 -20.57 -5.31
N LYS A 35 -12.01 -20.90 -5.74
CA LYS A 35 -13.19 -20.09 -5.46
C LYS A 35 -13.48 -20.03 -3.96
N ILE A 36 -13.37 -21.19 -3.29
CA ILE A 36 -13.58 -21.31 -1.84
C ILE A 36 -12.52 -20.52 -1.09
N GLY A 37 -11.25 -20.60 -1.47
CA GLY A 37 -10.17 -19.81 -0.86
C GLY A 37 -10.41 -18.31 -0.99
N GLY A 38 -10.79 -17.83 -2.18
CA GLY A 38 -11.14 -16.42 -2.39
C GLY A 38 -12.33 -15.96 -1.54
N ILE A 39 -13.40 -16.77 -1.46
CA ILE A 39 -14.57 -16.46 -0.61
C ILE A 39 -14.20 -16.47 0.87
N ALA A 40 -13.45 -17.48 1.32
CA ALA A 40 -13.03 -17.59 2.72
C ALA A 40 -12.17 -16.39 3.15
N VAL A 41 -11.14 -16.07 2.36
CA VAL A 41 -10.18 -15.01 2.70
C VAL A 41 -10.75 -13.60 2.52
N PHE A 42 -11.54 -13.34 1.48
CA PHE A 42 -11.95 -11.96 1.14
C PHE A 42 -13.44 -11.66 1.39
N MET A 43 -14.23 -12.63 1.85
CA MET A 43 -15.63 -12.38 2.25
C MET A 43 -15.89 -12.85 3.68
N VAL A 44 -15.58 -14.11 4.00
CA VAL A 44 -15.90 -14.68 5.32
C VAL A 44 -15.02 -14.09 6.42
N ILE A 45 -13.69 -14.09 6.25
CA ILE A 45 -12.77 -13.52 7.24
C ILE A 45 -13.08 -12.03 7.48
N PRO A 46 -13.22 -11.17 6.45
CA PRO A 46 -13.63 -9.79 6.64
C PRO A 46 -14.96 -9.64 7.38
N ALA A 47 -15.97 -10.46 7.09
CA ALA A 47 -17.24 -10.41 7.81
C ALA A 47 -17.08 -10.75 9.30
N VAL A 48 -16.30 -11.78 9.62
CA VAL A 48 -15.97 -12.13 11.02
C VAL A 48 -15.19 -11.02 11.69
N LEU A 49 -14.23 -10.41 11.00
CA LEU A 49 -13.45 -9.29 11.51
C LEU A 49 -14.32 -8.06 11.75
N THR A 50 -15.27 -7.75 10.87
CA THR A 50 -16.25 -6.67 11.08
C THR A 50 -17.03 -6.88 12.38
N VAL A 51 -17.51 -8.11 12.63
CA VAL A 51 -18.20 -8.44 13.88
C VAL A 51 -17.25 -8.27 15.08
N TYR A 52 -16.02 -8.77 14.98
CA TYR A 52 -15.00 -8.58 16.02
C TYR A 52 -14.73 -7.10 16.30
N PHE A 53 -14.56 -6.25 15.29
CA PHE A 53 -14.31 -4.82 15.45
C PHE A 53 -15.49 -4.11 16.12
N ILE A 54 -16.72 -4.42 15.74
CA ILE A 54 -17.92 -3.87 16.38
C ILE A 54 -17.95 -4.27 17.86
N LEU A 55 -17.82 -5.57 18.16
CA LEU A 55 -17.87 -6.09 19.52
C LEU A 55 -16.72 -5.59 20.39
N ALA A 56 -15.53 -5.40 19.82
CA ALA A 56 -14.38 -4.81 20.51
C ALA A 56 -14.65 -3.34 20.86
N ASN A 57 -15.20 -2.54 19.93
CA ASN A 57 -15.58 -1.15 20.21
C ASN A 57 -16.75 -1.05 21.22
N SER A 58 -17.66 -2.03 21.22
CA SER A 58 -18.76 -2.11 22.20
C SER A 58 -18.33 -2.57 23.60
N GLY A 59 -17.05 -2.89 23.81
CA GLY A 59 -16.52 -3.28 25.14
C GLY A 59 -16.45 -4.78 25.41
N LEU A 60 -17.00 -5.62 24.53
CA LEU A 60 -17.12 -7.07 24.76
C LEU A 60 -15.77 -7.80 24.67
N PHE A 61 -14.80 -7.23 23.95
CA PHE A 61 -13.43 -7.75 23.84
C PHE A 61 -12.39 -6.82 24.47
N GLY A 62 -12.65 -6.33 25.69
CA GLY A 62 -11.73 -5.45 26.43
C GLY A 62 -11.83 -3.98 26.09
N GLY A 63 -12.74 -3.58 25.18
CA GLY A 63 -13.06 -2.19 24.91
C GLY A 63 -11.85 -1.37 24.47
N LYS A 64 -11.62 -0.24 25.14
CA LYS A 64 -10.51 0.68 24.84
C LYS A 64 -9.12 0.08 25.08
N GLU A 65 -9.00 -0.96 25.91
CA GLU A 65 -7.73 -1.64 26.17
C GLU A 65 -7.42 -2.73 25.13
N ASN A 66 -8.39 -3.06 24.26
CA ASN A 66 -8.14 -3.93 23.13
C ASN A 66 -7.12 -3.29 22.19
N LEU A 67 -6.05 -4.00 21.85
CA LEU A 67 -4.96 -3.49 21.02
C LEU A 67 -5.45 -3.02 19.64
N THR A 68 -6.43 -3.71 19.04
CA THR A 68 -7.06 -3.28 17.78
C THR A 68 -7.77 -1.94 17.94
N VAL A 69 -8.54 -1.76 19.01
CA VAL A 69 -9.26 -0.51 19.27
C VAL A 69 -8.28 0.62 19.61
N LYS A 70 -7.24 0.31 20.38
CA LYS A 70 -6.26 1.30 20.84
C LYS A 70 -5.36 1.83 19.72
N TYR A 71 -4.92 0.97 18.81
CA TYR A 71 -3.89 1.28 17.82
C TYR A 71 -4.38 1.29 16.37
N MET A 72 -5.56 0.74 16.08
CA MET A 72 -6.04 0.51 14.70
C MET A 72 -7.49 0.95 14.47
N SER A 73 -8.08 1.72 15.39
CA SER A 73 -9.46 2.24 15.25
C SER A 73 -9.58 3.49 14.36
N GLY A 74 -8.47 4.01 13.84
CA GLY A 74 -8.48 5.15 12.91
C GLY A 74 -9.32 4.87 11.66
N TRP A 75 -10.05 5.90 11.20
CA TRP A 75 -10.94 5.79 10.04
C TRP A 75 -10.21 5.26 8.79
N PHE A 76 -8.96 5.65 8.62
CA PHE A 76 -8.12 5.28 7.47
C PHE A 76 -7.76 3.80 7.46
N HIS A 77 -7.52 3.19 8.62
CA HIS A 77 -7.26 1.75 8.71
C HIS A 77 -8.46 0.95 8.20
N TYR A 78 -9.66 1.28 8.69
CA TYR A 78 -10.90 0.66 8.22
C TYR A 78 -11.14 0.93 6.74
N PHE A 79 -10.99 2.19 6.32
CA PHE A 79 -11.14 2.57 4.92
C PHE A 79 -10.24 1.73 4.02
N LYS A 80 -8.95 1.60 4.34
CA LYS A 80 -8.01 0.79 3.56
C LYS A 80 -8.37 -0.69 3.53
N LEU A 81 -8.75 -1.27 4.67
CA LEU A 81 -9.17 -2.67 4.72
C LEU A 81 -10.39 -2.92 3.82
N TYR A 82 -11.44 -2.12 3.98
CA TYR A 82 -12.68 -2.34 3.22
C TYR A 82 -12.53 -1.97 1.74
N ALA A 83 -11.79 -0.91 1.40
CA ALA A 83 -11.49 -0.58 0.01
C ALA A 83 -10.70 -1.69 -0.69
N ALA A 84 -9.66 -2.23 -0.02
CA ALA A 84 -8.90 -3.36 -0.55
C ALA A 84 -9.77 -4.63 -0.69
N THR A 85 -10.62 -4.92 0.31
CA THR A 85 -11.50 -6.09 0.31
C THR A 85 -12.58 -5.99 -0.79
N ILE A 86 -13.20 -4.83 -0.96
CA ILE A 86 -14.17 -4.55 -2.04
C ILE A 86 -13.49 -4.70 -3.41
N GLY A 87 -12.26 -4.23 -3.55
CA GLY A 87 -11.43 -4.49 -4.73
C GLY A 87 -11.26 -5.99 -4.99
N CYS A 88 -10.87 -6.76 -3.97
CA CYS A 88 -10.70 -8.21 -4.06
C CYS A 88 -11.99 -8.94 -4.48
N ILE A 89 -13.12 -8.57 -3.88
CA ILE A 89 -14.44 -9.13 -4.21
C ILE A 89 -14.80 -8.84 -5.67
N GLY A 90 -14.59 -7.60 -6.13
CA GLY A 90 -14.82 -7.25 -7.53
C GLY A 90 -13.92 -8.04 -8.49
N PHE A 91 -12.66 -8.29 -8.12
CA PHE A 91 -11.74 -9.10 -8.94
C PHE A 91 -12.19 -10.55 -9.01
N ILE A 92 -12.65 -11.12 -7.89
CA ILE A 92 -13.24 -12.47 -7.82
C ILE A 92 -14.50 -12.54 -8.69
N MET A 93 -15.33 -11.51 -8.67
CA MET A 93 -16.53 -11.44 -9.50
C MET A 93 -16.22 -11.37 -10.99
N ILE A 94 -15.20 -10.59 -11.41
CA ILE A 94 -14.72 -10.56 -12.79
C ILE A 94 -14.16 -11.94 -13.18
N LYS A 95 -13.26 -12.48 -12.35
CA LYS A 95 -12.60 -13.76 -12.54
C LYS A 95 -13.59 -14.91 -12.76
N TYR A 96 -14.60 -15.04 -11.90
CA TYR A 96 -15.60 -16.12 -11.98
C TYR A 96 -16.85 -15.74 -12.77
N LYS A 97 -16.87 -14.56 -13.43
CA LYS A 97 -18.03 -14.02 -14.14
C LYS A 97 -19.32 -14.07 -13.29
N TRP A 98 -19.22 -13.69 -12.03
CA TRP A 98 -20.35 -13.72 -11.08
C TRP A 98 -21.05 -12.36 -11.01
N GLY A 99 -22.38 -12.35 -11.18
CA GLY A 99 -23.21 -11.15 -11.01
C GLY A 99 -22.81 -10.03 -11.97
N ILE A 100 -22.53 -8.84 -11.43
CA ILE A 100 -22.07 -7.68 -12.22
C ILE A 100 -20.68 -7.90 -12.84
N GLY A 101 -19.88 -8.85 -12.33
CA GLY A 101 -18.57 -9.20 -12.88
C GLY A 101 -18.61 -9.83 -14.28
N ALA A 102 -19.76 -10.35 -14.70
CA ALA A 102 -19.96 -10.84 -16.06
C ALA A 102 -20.26 -9.71 -17.08
N LYS A 103 -20.55 -8.49 -16.60
CA LYS A 103 -21.01 -7.40 -17.46
C LYS A 103 -19.82 -6.61 -18.00
N HIS A 104 -19.88 -6.27 -19.30
CA HIS A 104 -18.80 -5.54 -19.98
C HIS A 104 -18.45 -4.21 -19.32
N TRP A 105 -19.45 -3.47 -18.82
CA TRP A 105 -19.25 -2.18 -18.17
C TRP A 105 -18.46 -2.26 -16.86
N PHE A 106 -18.35 -3.44 -16.24
CA PHE A 106 -17.60 -3.65 -15.01
C PHE A 106 -16.11 -3.98 -15.25
N LYS A 107 -15.68 -4.20 -16.50
CA LYS A 107 -14.27 -4.47 -16.83
C LYS A 107 -13.29 -3.41 -16.32
N PRO A 108 -13.60 -2.09 -16.34
CA PRO A 108 -12.69 -1.07 -15.80
C PRO A 108 -12.62 -1.00 -14.27
N TRP A 109 -13.34 -1.85 -13.54
CA TRP A 109 -13.34 -1.85 -12.07
C TRP A 109 -11.93 -1.90 -11.44
N PRO A 110 -10.97 -2.72 -11.93
CA PRO A 110 -9.61 -2.70 -11.42
C PRO A 110 -8.92 -1.34 -11.54
N PHE A 111 -9.12 -0.64 -12.67
CA PHE A 111 -8.61 0.72 -12.83
C PHE A 111 -9.21 1.66 -11.77
N VAL A 112 -10.54 1.65 -11.62
CA VAL A 112 -11.27 2.57 -10.73
C VAL A 112 -10.81 2.42 -9.28
N ILE A 113 -10.72 1.19 -8.77
CA ILE A 113 -10.31 0.96 -7.38
C ILE A 113 -8.84 1.35 -7.15
N VAL A 114 -7.96 1.09 -8.10
CA VAL A 114 -6.54 1.45 -7.98
C VAL A 114 -6.36 2.96 -8.04
N ALA A 115 -7.03 3.64 -8.98
CA ALA A 115 -7.01 5.09 -9.09
C ALA A 115 -7.56 5.73 -7.80
N ALA A 116 -8.66 5.23 -7.24
CA ALA A 116 -9.20 5.73 -5.97
C ALA A 116 -8.21 5.54 -4.80
N ASN A 117 -7.52 4.40 -4.75
CA ASN A 117 -6.49 4.13 -3.74
C ASN A 117 -5.31 5.11 -3.86
N ILE A 118 -4.85 5.36 -5.10
CA ILE A 118 -3.79 6.33 -5.39
C ILE A 118 -4.22 7.75 -5.01
N LEU A 119 -5.44 8.16 -5.37
CA LEU A 119 -5.95 9.50 -5.06
C LEU A 119 -5.99 9.77 -3.56
N ILE A 120 -6.37 8.80 -2.73
CA ILE A 120 -6.38 8.96 -1.27
C ILE A 120 -4.96 9.09 -0.71
N ALA A 121 -4.00 8.37 -1.27
CA ALA A 121 -2.60 8.56 -0.93
C ALA A 121 -2.09 9.96 -1.33
N VAL A 122 -2.48 10.46 -2.52
CA VAL A 122 -2.15 11.82 -2.97
C VAL A 122 -2.75 12.90 -2.06
N VAL A 123 -4.00 12.72 -1.60
CA VAL A 123 -4.62 13.63 -0.63
C VAL A 123 -3.84 13.65 0.68
N SER A 124 -3.41 12.49 1.17
CA SER A 124 -2.59 12.37 2.38
C SER A 124 -1.22 13.03 2.21
N ASP A 125 -0.59 12.93 1.03
CA ASP A 125 0.63 13.68 0.72
C ASP A 125 0.42 15.20 0.79
N PHE A 126 -0.65 15.71 0.16
CA PHE A 126 -0.94 17.14 0.20
C PHE A 126 -1.36 17.64 1.58
N GLU A 127 -2.03 16.82 2.39
CA GLU A 127 -2.30 17.12 3.80
C GLU A 127 -0.99 17.25 4.59
N SER A 128 -0.07 16.29 4.43
CA SER A 128 1.27 16.35 5.05
C SER A 128 2.05 17.59 4.62
N LEU A 129 1.99 17.98 3.35
CA LEU A 129 2.59 19.22 2.87
C LEU A 129 1.95 20.45 3.52
N ALA A 130 0.62 20.51 3.59
CA ALA A 130 -0.10 21.65 4.15
C ALA A 130 0.16 21.83 5.65
N LYS A 131 0.35 20.72 6.38
CA LYS A 131 0.63 20.73 7.83
C LYS A 131 2.11 20.91 8.16
N GLY A 132 3.01 20.29 7.40
CA GLY A 132 4.46 20.38 7.59
C GLY A 132 5.11 21.61 6.97
N GLY A 133 4.51 22.18 5.92
CA GLY A 133 5.04 23.32 5.16
C GLY A 133 6.18 22.93 4.20
N MET A 134 6.46 23.79 3.23
CA MET A 134 7.44 23.49 2.15
C MET A 134 8.86 23.19 2.65
N ASN A 135 9.27 23.88 3.73
CA ASN A 135 10.62 23.79 4.31
C ASN A 135 10.80 22.62 5.27
N GLY A 136 9.78 21.80 5.50
CA GLY A 136 9.84 20.69 6.45
C GLY A 136 9.26 21.05 7.82
N GLY A 137 8.40 20.19 8.34
CA GLY A 137 7.81 20.38 9.67
C GLY A 137 7.20 19.11 10.24
N TRP A 138 7.40 18.91 11.55
CA TRP A 138 6.73 17.84 12.28
C TRP A 138 5.29 18.21 12.56
N TRP A 139 4.40 17.25 12.32
CA TRP A 139 3.01 17.32 12.73
C TRP A 139 2.53 15.93 13.14
N VAL A 140 1.38 15.87 13.83
CA VAL A 140 0.75 14.60 14.23
C VAL A 140 -0.50 14.40 13.40
N SER A 141 -0.56 13.27 12.70
CA SER A 141 -1.76 12.86 11.96
C SER A 141 -2.92 12.58 12.91
N ASN A 142 -4.15 12.64 12.41
CA ASN A 142 -5.34 12.20 13.15
C ASN A 142 -5.30 10.70 13.55
N GLU A 143 -4.37 9.93 13.01
CA GLU A 143 -4.11 8.53 13.37
C GLU A 143 -3.04 8.36 14.47
N GLY A 144 -2.53 9.45 15.05
CA GLY A 144 -1.52 9.36 16.11
C GLY A 144 -0.11 9.02 15.62
N VAL A 145 0.25 9.42 14.40
CA VAL A 145 1.59 9.21 13.83
C VAL A 145 2.31 10.55 13.68
N PHE A 146 3.57 10.63 14.13
CA PHE A 146 4.45 11.76 13.86
C PHE A 146 4.92 11.72 12.40
N LEU A 147 4.53 12.72 11.62
CA LEU A 147 4.87 12.84 10.22
C LEU A 147 5.76 14.07 10.00
N TYR A 148 6.77 13.93 9.16
CA TYR A 148 7.62 15.04 8.74
C TYR A 148 7.26 15.42 7.31
N GLY A 149 6.39 16.42 7.19
CA GLY A 149 5.87 16.90 5.91
C GLY A 149 6.78 17.94 5.27
N GLY A 150 6.90 17.94 3.94
CA GLY A 150 7.77 18.87 3.20
C GLY A 150 7.59 18.81 1.67
N TRP A 151 8.47 19.46 0.92
CA TRP A 151 8.44 19.48 -0.55
C TRP A 151 8.47 18.08 -1.20
N TRP A 152 9.02 17.08 -0.52
CA TRP A 152 8.98 15.68 -0.94
C TRP A 152 7.54 15.15 -1.08
N ASN A 153 6.62 15.57 -0.22
CA ASN A 153 5.21 15.21 -0.33
C ASN A 153 4.56 15.82 -1.58
N LEU A 154 4.94 17.05 -1.95
CA LEU A 154 4.45 17.68 -3.19
C LEU A 154 4.87 16.84 -4.41
N LEU A 155 6.15 16.47 -4.49
CA LEU A 155 6.66 15.68 -5.60
C LEU A 155 6.01 14.30 -5.65
N ASN A 156 5.86 13.63 -4.50
CA ASN A 156 5.23 12.31 -4.47
C ASN A 156 3.73 12.36 -4.78
N GLY A 157 3.02 13.41 -4.35
CA GLY A 157 1.63 13.64 -4.72
C GLY A 157 1.46 13.83 -6.23
N ILE A 158 2.33 14.63 -6.87
CA ILE A 158 2.36 14.80 -8.33
C ILE A 158 2.70 13.48 -9.03
N ALA A 159 3.70 12.74 -8.53
CA ALA A 159 4.07 11.43 -9.05
C ALA A 159 2.89 10.44 -9.00
N GLY A 160 2.05 10.49 -7.96
CA GLY A 160 0.84 9.68 -7.84
C GLY A 160 -0.21 10.02 -8.90
N LEU A 161 -0.41 11.31 -9.19
CA LEU A 161 -1.29 11.72 -10.29
C LEU A 161 -0.77 11.22 -11.64
N ILE A 162 0.54 11.33 -11.89
CA ILE A 162 1.18 10.78 -13.11
C ILE A 162 1.02 9.26 -13.15
N ASN A 163 1.18 8.58 -12.00
CA ASN A 163 1.04 7.13 -11.91
C ASN A 163 -0.34 6.63 -12.34
N ILE A 164 -1.42 7.37 -12.04
CA ILE A 164 -2.76 7.06 -12.53
C ILE A 164 -2.81 7.07 -14.05
N PHE A 165 -2.16 8.03 -14.70
CA PHE A 165 -2.06 8.11 -16.16
C PHE A 165 -1.12 7.04 -16.76
N CYS A 166 -0.24 6.44 -15.97
CA CYS A 166 0.59 5.32 -16.42
C CYS A 166 -0.18 4.01 -16.54
N MET A 167 -1.41 3.90 -16.00
CA MET A 167 -2.26 2.72 -16.20
C MET A 167 -2.88 2.75 -17.60
N THR A 168 -2.55 1.78 -18.45
CA THR A 168 -3.04 1.66 -19.84
C THR A 168 -4.02 0.49 -20.01
N GLY A 169 -4.76 0.48 -21.12
CA GLY A 169 -5.63 -0.64 -21.50
C GLY A 169 -6.73 -0.96 -20.49
N TRP A 170 -7.50 0.02 -20.02
CA TRP A 170 -8.50 -0.15 -18.94
C TRP A 170 -9.61 -1.16 -19.24
N TRP A 171 -9.79 -1.48 -20.53
CA TRP A 171 -10.77 -2.45 -21.03
C TRP A 171 -10.16 -3.83 -21.34
N GLY A 172 -8.83 -3.94 -21.33
CA GLY A 172 -8.04 -5.14 -21.61
C GLY A 172 -7.88 -6.06 -20.40
N VAL A 173 -9.00 -6.33 -19.71
CA VAL A 173 -9.03 -7.29 -18.59
C VAL A 173 -9.54 -8.63 -19.10
N TYR A 174 -8.71 -9.66 -18.94
CA TYR A 174 -8.91 -11.01 -19.45
C TYR A 174 -9.02 -12.03 -18.32
N SER A 175 -9.58 -13.20 -18.64
CA SER A 175 -9.55 -14.39 -17.78
C SER A 175 -8.54 -15.39 -18.36
N SER A 176 -7.85 -16.14 -17.50
CA SER A 176 -6.85 -17.12 -17.96
C SER A 176 -7.45 -18.46 -18.43
N LYS A 177 -6.83 -19.07 -19.46
CA LYS A 177 -7.16 -20.38 -20.11
C LYS A 177 -7.18 -21.60 -19.20
N ASN A 178 -6.53 -21.50 -18.04
CA ASN A 178 -6.40 -22.64 -17.14
C ASN A 178 -7.66 -22.79 -16.26
N LYS A 179 -7.92 -24.02 -15.78
CA LYS A 179 -8.93 -24.34 -14.74
C LYS A 179 -8.85 -23.45 -13.47
N ARG A 180 -7.78 -22.67 -13.32
CA ARG A 180 -7.48 -21.76 -12.20
C ARG A 180 -7.96 -20.32 -12.42
N GLN A 181 -8.46 -19.97 -13.60
CA GLN A 181 -9.09 -18.68 -13.99
C GLN A 181 -8.44 -17.45 -13.34
N ASP A 182 -7.22 -17.03 -13.69
CA ASP A 182 -6.69 -15.76 -13.15
C ASP A 182 -7.30 -14.54 -13.84
N MET A 183 -7.44 -13.43 -13.11
CA MET A 183 -7.72 -12.14 -13.72
C MET A 183 -6.41 -11.57 -14.24
N LEU A 184 -6.35 -11.31 -15.55
CA LEU A 184 -5.17 -10.82 -16.23
C LEU A 184 -5.42 -9.40 -16.72
N TRP A 185 -4.47 -8.52 -16.44
CA TRP A 185 -4.39 -7.21 -17.04
C TRP A 185 -2.99 -7.03 -17.67
N PRO A 186 -2.82 -7.44 -18.93
CA PRO A 186 -1.52 -7.54 -19.60
C PRO A 186 -0.76 -6.21 -19.72
N ASP A 187 -1.49 -5.09 -19.82
CA ASP A 187 -0.92 -3.74 -19.88
C ASP A 187 -0.18 -3.32 -18.58
N MET A 188 -0.34 -4.06 -17.48
CA MET A 188 0.44 -3.87 -16.24
C MET A 188 1.83 -4.48 -16.38
N THR A 189 2.64 -3.90 -17.27
CA THR A 189 4.03 -4.32 -17.55
C THR A 189 4.97 -4.02 -16.38
N ILE A 190 6.20 -4.55 -16.42
CA ILE A 190 7.22 -4.25 -15.41
C ILE A 190 7.50 -2.75 -15.26
N LEU A 191 7.35 -1.97 -16.34
CA LEU A 191 7.54 -0.52 -16.30
C LEU A 191 6.52 0.15 -15.37
N PHE A 192 5.24 -0.24 -15.50
CA PHE A 192 4.19 0.26 -14.61
C PHE A 192 4.43 -0.21 -13.18
N ILE A 193 4.77 -1.49 -12.98
CA ILE A 193 5.01 -2.07 -11.66
C ILE A 193 6.12 -1.31 -10.92
N ILE A 194 7.24 -1.01 -11.60
CA ILE A 194 8.34 -0.24 -11.01
C ILE A 194 7.88 1.19 -10.67
N ALA A 195 7.19 1.87 -11.58
CA ALA A 195 6.69 3.22 -11.34
C ALA A 195 5.72 3.29 -10.15
N TYR A 196 4.83 2.30 -10.04
CA TYR A 196 3.90 2.17 -8.92
C TYR A 196 4.61 1.79 -7.62
N ASP A 197 5.50 0.80 -7.63
CA ASP A 197 6.16 0.30 -6.41
C ASP A 197 7.08 1.37 -5.80
N VAL A 198 7.83 2.13 -6.62
CA VAL A 198 8.67 3.23 -6.11
C VAL A 198 7.80 4.36 -5.54
N TRP A 199 6.73 4.73 -6.24
CA TRP A 199 5.79 5.76 -5.75
C TRP A 199 5.09 5.33 -4.46
N ASN A 200 4.64 4.07 -4.38
CA ASN A 200 3.94 3.57 -3.19
C ASN A 200 4.91 3.39 -2.02
N PHE A 201 6.15 2.97 -2.28
CA PHE A 201 7.21 2.94 -1.28
C PHE A 201 7.40 4.33 -0.69
N GLU A 202 7.60 5.35 -1.53
CA GLU A 202 7.76 6.72 -1.08
C GLU A 202 6.55 7.19 -0.28
N TYR A 203 5.34 6.97 -0.78
CA TYR A 203 4.12 7.30 -0.04
C TYR A 203 4.11 6.67 1.37
N THR A 204 4.47 5.39 1.50
CA THR A 204 4.54 4.75 2.82
C THR A 204 5.69 5.30 3.67
N TYR A 205 6.79 5.70 3.05
CA TYR A 205 7.93 6.30 3.73
C TYR A 205 7.60 7.71 4.27
N LEU A 206 6.74 8.45 3.56
CA LEU A 206 6.30 9.80 3.93
C LEU A 206 5.15 9.82 4.93
N ASN A 207 4.08 9.07 4.64
CA ASN A 207 2.80 9.18 5.36
C ASN A 207 2.48 7.98 6.25
N LEU A 208 3.21 6.87 6.11
CA LEU A 208 3.10 5.71 7.00
C LEU A 208 4.48 5.24 7.50
N PRO A 209 5.36 6.15 7.96
CA PRO A 209 6.75 5.84 8.26
C PRO A 209 6.89 4.72 9.30
N THR A 210 6.04 4.67 10.33
CA THR A 210 6.01 3.60 11.34
C THR A 210 5.69 2.21 10.77
N HIS A 211 5.10 2.14 9.58
CA HIS A 211 4.68 0.91 8.91
C HIS A 211 5.51 0.61 7.64
N SER A 212 6.36 1.54 7.22
CA SER A 212 7.08 1.49 5.93
C SER A 212 7.95 0.24 5.75
N TRP A 213 8.45 -0.35 6.83
CA TRP A 213 9.22 -1.62 6.78
C TRP A 213 8.42 -2.78 6.18
N TYR A 214 7.14 -2.88 6.53
CA TYR A 214 6.27 -3.93 6.02
C TYR A 214 5.44 -3.45 4.82
N CYS A 215 4.74 -2.31 4.98
CA CYS A 215 3.88 -1.74 3.94
C CYS A 215 4.65 -1.27 2.71
N GLY A 216 5.87 -0.74 2.89
CA GLY A 216 6.70 -0.23 1.80
C GLY A 216 7.61 -1.28 1.17
N LEU A 217 8.00 -2.32 1.90
CA LEU A 217 8.89 -3.36 1.34
C LEU A 217 8.16 -4.68 1.11
N ALA A 218 7.78 -5.39 2.17
CA ALA A 218 7.23 -6.75 2.06
C ALA A 218 5.94 -6.77 1.22
N LEU A 219 5.08 -5.78 1.42
CA LEU A 219 3.77 -5.70 0.79
C LEU A 219 3.82 -5.34 -0.70
N LEU A 220 4.86 -4.61 -1.14
CA LEU A 220 5.08 -4.26 -2.55
C LEU A 220 5.84 -5.38 -3.27
N LEU A 221 6.82 -5.98 -2.60
CA LEU A 221 7.62 -7.05 -3.19
C LEU A 221 6.83 -8.36 -3.34
N ALA A 222 5.94 -8.70 -2.42
CA ALA A 222 5.15 -9.94 -2.49
C ALA A 222 4.32 -10.08 -3.78
N PRO A 223 3.48 -9.09 -4.17
CA PRO A 223 2.70 -9.18 -5.41
C PRO A 223 3.57 -9.08 -6.66
N THR A 224 4.67 -8.31 -6.63
CA THR A 224 5.64 -8.20 -7.72
C THR A 224 6.38 -9.52 -7.95
N PHE A 225 6.80 -10.20 -6.88
CA PHE A 225 7.37 -11.55 -6.96
C PHE A 225 6.37 -12.54 -7.56
N ALA A 226 5.15 -12.61 -7.03
CA ALA A 226 4.13 -13.53 -7.53
C ALA A 226 3.84 -13.28 -9.03
N ALA A 227 3.70 -12.02 -9.43
CA ALA A 227 3.43 -11.64 -10.81
C ALA A 227 4.58 -11.99 -11.76
N MET A 228 5.82 -11.80 -11.34
CA MET A 228 7.00 -12.04 -12.18
C MET A 228 7.30 -13.53 -12.36
N PHE A 229 7.07 -14.35 -11.32
CA PHE A 229 7.50 -15.75 -11.35
C PHE A 229 6.35 -16.76 -11.53
N TRP A 230 5.12 -16.44 -11.13
CA TRP A 230 4.03 -17.43 -11.10
C TRP A 230 2.82 -17.06 -11.97
N ASN A 231 2.45 -15.78 -12.03
CA ASN A 231 1.25 -15.36 -12.74
C ASN A 231 1.41 -14.01 -13.49
N LYS A 232 2.26 -14.01 -14.53
CA LYS A 232 2.49 -12.87 -15.43
C LYS A 232 1.19 -12.21 -15.92
N GLY A 233 1.06 -10.90 -15.73
CA GLY A 233 -0.17 -10.13 -16.02
C GLY A 233 -1.23 -10.16 -14.91
N GLY A 234 -1.04 -10.94 -13.85
CA GLY A 234 -1.93 -11.02 -12.67
C GLY A 234 -1.51 -10.11 -11.51
N TRP A 235 -0.58 -9.17 -11.75
CA TRP A 235 0.00 -8.32 -10.69
C TRP A 235 -1.06 -7.60 -9.87
N ILE A 236 -2.07 -7.01 -10.53
CA ILE A 236 -3.06 -6.23 -9.81
C ILE A 236 -3.93 -7.07 -8.87
N GLN A 237 -4.24 -8.30 -9.28
CA GLN A 237 -4.96 -9.25 -8.45
C GLN A 237 -4.11 -9.59 -7.21
N ASN A 238 -2.84 -9.93 -7.42
CA ASN A 238 -1.92 -10.22 -6.33
C ASN A 238 -1.81 -9.04 -5.37
N ARG A 239 -1.69 -7.81 -5.90
CA ARG A 239 -1.52 -6.59 -5.12
C ARG A 239 -2.71 -6.31 -4.20
N ALA A 240 -3.92 -6.41 -4.73
CA ALA A 240 -5.12 -6.21 -3.91
C ALA A 240 -5.25 -7.31 -2.85
N PHE A 241 -4.94 -8.56 -3.20
CA PHE A 241 -5.05 -9.70 -2.32
C PHE A 241 -4.04 -9.60 -1.16
N THR A 242 -2.77 -9.32 -1.46
CA THR A 242 -1.75 -9.11 -0.42
C THR A 242 -2.05 -7.90 0.44
N LEU A 243 -2.52 -6.78 -0.14
CA LEU A 243 -2.94 -5.59 0.60
C LEU A 243 -4.09 -5.90 1.58
N SER A 244 -5.14 -6.58 1.11
CA SER A 244 -6.30 -6.91 1.93
C SER A 244 -5.91 -7.85 3.08
N VAL A 245 -5.15 -8.92 2.80
CA VAL A 245 -4.63 -9.83 3.82
C VAL A 245 -3.76 -9.10 4.86
N TRP A 246 -2.87 -8.21 4.40
CA TRP A 246 -2.03 -7.43 5.31
C TRP A 246 -2.84 -6.50 6.19
N CYS A 247 -3.82 -5.78 5.63
CA CYS A 247 -4.70 -4.91 6.40
C CYS A 247 -5.48 -5.70 7.46
N MET A 248 -5.95 -6.91 7.15
CA MET A 248 -6.60 -7.78 8.14
C MET A 248 -5.65 -8.15 9.27
N PHE A 249 -4.45 -8.61 8.94
CA PHE A 249 -3.45 -9.03 9.92
C PHE A 249 -2.98 -7.85 10.79
N ALA A 250 -2.64 -6.72 10.18
CA ALA A 250 -2.14 -5.52 10.84
C ALA A 250 -3.15 -4.93 11.84
N GLN A 251 -4.45 -5.05 11.56
CA GLN A 251 -5.50 -4.57 12.48
C GLN A 251 -5.71 -5.50 13.68
N VAL A 252 -5.61 -6.81 13.48
CA VAL A 252 -5.79 -7.80 14.56
C VAL A 252 -4.55 -7.87 15.45
N VAL A 253 -3.35 -7.75 14.87
CA VAL A 253 -2.07 -7.88 15.58
C VAL A 253 -1.19 -6.63 15.38
N PRO A 254 -1.64 -5.44 15.83
CA PRO A 254 -0.95 -4.19 15.53
C PRO A 254 0.45 -4.10 16.14
N THR A 255 0.65 -4.71 17.31
CA THR A 255 1.92 -4.71 18.02
C THR A 255 3.03 -5.42 17.26
N PHE A 256 2.71 -6.32 16.32
CA PHE A 256 3.71 -7.00 15.50
C PHE A 256 4.59 -5.98 14.75
N GLN A 257 4.00 -4.98 14.11
CA GLN A 257 4.76 -3.97 13.37
C GLN A 257 5.15 -2.75 14.20
N LEU A 258 4.51 -2.53 15.36
CA LEU A 258 4.76 -1.36 16.21
C LEU A 258 5.87 -1.61 17.26
N THR A 259 6.03 -2.84 17.72
CA THR A 259 7.02 -3.17 18.76
C THR A 259 8.43 -3.31 18.19
N ARG A 260 9.43 -3.09 19.03
CA ARG A 260 10.85 -3.14 18.63
C ARG A 260 11.30 -4.51 18.09
N THR A 261 10.67 -5.60 18.55
CA THR A 261 11.07 -6.98 18.21
C THR A 261 11.03 -7.24 16.71
N PHE A 262 10.00 -6.72 16.03
CA PHE A 262 9.76 -6.96 14.61
C PHE A 262 9.58 -5.67 13.80
N GLY A 263 9.24 -4.54 14.43
CA GLY A 263 9.12 -3.24 13.79
C GLY A 263 10.46 -2.56 13.57
N VAL A 264 10.61 -1.86 12.44
CA VAL A 264 11.80 -1.08 12.09
C VAL A 264 11.36 0.33 11.72
N LEU A 265 11.97 1.33 12.36
CA LEU A 265 11.73 2.72 12.04
C LEU A 265 12.57 3.16 10.82
N PRO A 266 12.00 3.95 9.90
CA PRO A 266 12.75 4.56 8.80
C PRO A 266 13.74 5.61 9.31
N THR A 267 14.76 5.92 8.50
CA THR A 267 15.80 6.88 8.89
C THR A 267 15.32 8.32 9.00
N VAL A 268 14.11 8.65 8.53
CA VAL A 268 13.47 9.96 8.76
C VAL A 268 13.45 10.33 10.25
N TYR A 269 13.30 9.32 11.13
CA TYR A 269 13.44 9.46 12.57
C TYR A 269 14.92 9.30 12.94
N GLY A 270 15.68 10.39 12.77
CA GLY A 270 17.06 10.48 13.20
C GLY A 270 17.18 10.19 14.70
N ASN A 271 18.22 9.45 15.09
CA ASN A 271 18.49 9.05 16.48
C ASN A 271 17.41 8.18 17.16
N ALA A 272 16.40 7.69 16.44
CA ALA A 272 15.33 6.87 17.02
C ALA A 272 15.74 5.43 17.37
N GLY A 273 17.03 5.07 17.36
CA GLY A 273 17.52 3.69 17.53
C GLY A 273 17.18 3.03 18.88
N THR A 274 16.77 3.82 19.87
CA THR A 274 16.31 3.38 21.20
C THR A 274 14.79 3.31 21.32
N HIS A 275 14.03 3.88 20.38
CA HIS A 275 12.57 3.95 20.41
C HIS A 275 11.93 2.93 19.47
N SER A 276 10.76 2.43 19.84
CA SER A 276 9.88 1.66 18.96
C SER A 276 8.83 2.57 18.33
N ALA A 277 8.22 2.11 17.22
CA ALA A 277 7.06 2.80 16.64
C ALA A 277 5.91 2.91 17.65
N LEU A 278 5.77 1.93 18.57
CA LEU A 278 4.80 1.95 19.65
C LEU A 278 5.03 3.11 20.63
N ASP A 279 6.28 3.38 21.01
CA ASP A 279 6.62 4.49 21.91
C ASP A 279 6.24 5.83 21.27
N MET A 280 6.59 6.01 20.00
CA MET A 280 6.25 7.19 19.23
C MET A 280 4.72 7.36 19.09
N TYR A 281 4.01 6.27 18.80
CA TYR A 281 2.56 6.29 18.68
C TYR A 281 1.88 6.68 20.00
N ASN A 282 2.31 6.09 21.12
CA ASN A 282 1.77 6.43 22.44
C ASN A 282 2.00 7.92 22.76
N SER A 283 3.20 8.46 22.49
CA SER A 283 3.49 9.89 22.66
C SER A 283 2.62 10.78 21.78
N ALA A 284 2.46 10.45 20.50
CA ALA A 284 1.61 11.20 19.58
C ALA A 284 0.12 11.18 19.99
N MET A 285 -0.39 10.03 20.39
CA MET A 285 -1.78 9.90 20.87
C MET A 285 -2.03 10.66 22.17
N ASN A 286 -1.05 10.71 23.07
CA ASN A 286 -1.16 11.51 24.29
C ASN A 286 -1.29 13.01 23.98
N LEU A 287 -0.50 13.52 23.02
CA LEU A 287 -0.60 14.91 22.55
C LEU A 287 -1.95 15.20 21.88
N TYR A 288 -2.44 14.27 21.07
CA TYR A 288 -3.72 14.40 20.38
C TYR A 288 -4.88 14.44 21.39
N ASN A 289 -4.90 13.48 22.32
CA ASN A 289 -5.94 13.37 23.34
C ASN A 289 -5.91 14.51 24.35
N SER A 290 -4.75 15.16 24.56
CA SER A 290 -4.65 16.35 25.41
C SER A 290 -5.13 17.63 24.74
N GLY A 291 -5.57 17.58 23.48
CA GLY A 291 -5.98 18.75 22.69
C GLY A 291 -4.84 19.71 22.37
N ASN A 292 -3.58 19.29 22.55
CA ASN A 292 -2.40 20.15 22.44
C ASN A 292 -1.49 19.73 21.26
N ALA A 293 -2.06 19.14 20.20
CA ALA A 293 -1.33 18.77 18.99
C ALA A 293 -0.97 19.99 18.10
N THR A 294 -0.49 21.08 18.71
CA THR A 294 0.06 22.24 17.99
C THR A 294 1.45 21.92 17.47
N GLY A 295 1.90 22.57 16.38
CA GLY A 295 3.20 22.30 15.79
C GLY A 295 4.38 22.47 16.77
N SER A 296 4.29 23.44 17.70
CA SER A 296 5.28 23.65 18.75
C SER A 296 5.31 22.52 19.79
N ALA A 297 4.15 22.03 20.23
CA ALA A 297 4.06 20.92 21.16
C ALA A 297 4.55 19.60 20.53
N VAL A 298 4.22 19.37 19.27
CA VAL A 298 4.71 18.22 18.49
C VAL A 298 6.23 18.26 18.38
N ALA A 299 6.80 19.41 18.01
CA ALA A 299 8.25 19.57 17.91
C ALA A 299 8.94 19.39 19.27
N ALA A 300 8.34 19.88 20.36
CA ALA A 300 8.86 19.72 21.71
C ALA A 300 8.87 18.26 22.16
N GLU A 301 7.81 17.49 21.88
CA GLU A 301 7.74 16.07 22.24
C GLU A 301 8.76 15.23 21.46
N ILE A 302 8.87 15.46 20.14
CA ILE A 302 9.87 14.80 19.30
C ILE A 302 11.29 15.10 19.80
N SER A 303 11.55 16.36 20.17
CA SER A 303 12.82 16.79 20.76
C SER A 303 13.09 16.12 22.12
N ARG A 304 12.06 15.97 22.96
CA ARG A 304 12.14 15.26 24.25
C ARG A 304 12.49 13.79 24.08
N MET A 305 12.01 13.16 23.00
CA MET A 305 12.39 11.80 22.63
C MET A 305 13.78 11.72 22.00
N GLY A 306 14.49 12.84 21.82
CA GLY A 306 15.81 12.90 21.18
C GLY A 306 15.77 12.59 19.68
N ILE A 307 14.57 12.58 19.07
CA ILE A 307 14.38 12.27 17.65
C ILE A 307 14.58 13.54 16.84
N THR A 308 15.37 13.44 15.77
CA THR A 308 15.59 14.54 14.82
C THR A 308 15.00 14.19 13.46
N ALA A 309 14.64 15.19 12.66
CA ALA A 309 14.23 14.96 11.29
C ALA A 309 15.45 14.72 10.39
N HIS A 310 15.44 13.65 9.61
CA HIS A 310 16.47 13.37 8.62
C HIS A 310 15.86 13.17 7.21
N PRO A 311 15.38 14.27 6.58
CA PRO A 311 14.55 14.20 5.38
C PRO A 311 15.30 13.84 4.09
N THR A 312 16.63 13.66 4.13
CA THR A 312 17.43 13.36 2.93
C THR A 312 16.89 12.16 2.16
N ALA A 313 16.51 11.09 2.86
CA ALA A 313 15.95 9.89 2.23
C ALA A 313 14.59 10.18 1.56
N GLN A 314 13.72 10.96 2.22
CA GLN A 314 12.44 11.40 1.67
C GLN A 314 12.66 12.21 0.38
N GLY A 315 13.57 13.20 0.41
CA GLY A 315 13.87 14.01 -0.76
C GLY A 315 14.42 13.20 -1.95
N VAL A 316 15.38 12.30 -1.71
CA VAL A 316 15.99 11.48 -2.76
C VAL A 316 14.95 10.55 -3.40
N VAL A 317 14.16 9.85 -2.58
CA VAL A 317 13.20 8.87 -3.09
C VAL A 317 12.00 9.56 -3.75
N ALA A 318 11.56 10.73 -3.28
CA ALA A 318 10.56 11.55 -3.96
C ALA A 318 11.00 12.00 -5.37
N VAL A 319 12.27 12.42 -5.54
CA VAL A 319 12.83 12.78 -6.85
C VAL A 319 12.88 11.56 -7.78
N LEU A 320 13.29 10.40 -7.26
CA LEU A 320 13.28 9.15 -8.04
C LEU A 320 11.85 8.74 -8.45
N SER A 321 10.90 8.84 -7.52
CA SER A 321 9.48 8.52 -7.72
C SER A 321 8.91 9.33 -8.89
N ILE A 322 9.07 10.66 -8.89
CA ILE A 322 8.57 11.50 -9.98
C ILE A 322 9.31 11.25 -11.29
N ALA A 323 10.64 11.11 -11.26
CA ALA A 323 11.43 10.87 -12.47
C ALA A 323 11.05 9.57 -13.18
N ILE A 324 10.90 8.48 -12.42
CA ILE A 324 10.49 7.17 -12.96
C ILE A 324 9.08 7.25 -13.55
N ASN A 325 8.14 7.88 -12.84
CA ASN A 325 6.76 8.02 -13.32
C ASN A 325 6.68 8.86 -14.61
N VAL A 326 7.45 9.95 -14.71
CA VAL A 326 7.55 10.75 -15.94
C VAL A 326 8.12 9.92 -17.09
N LEU A 327 9.22 9.18 -16.87
CA LEU A 327 9.83 8.34 -17.89
C LEU A 327 8.86 7.26 -18.42
N VAL A 328 8.11 6.62 -17.53
CA VAL A 328 7.11 5.60 -17.92
C VAL A 328 5.97 6.24 -18.70
N LEU A 329 5.46 7.40 -18.28
CA LEU A 329 4.44 8.13 -19.02
C LEU A 329 4.95 8.55 -20.41
N THR A 330 6.20 9.03 -20.52
CA THR A 330 6.82 9.35 -21.82
C THR A 330 6.91 8.11 -22.72
N ALA A 331 7.28 6.95 -22.18
CA ALA A 331 7.31 5.70 -22.94
C ALA A 331 5.92 5.29 -23.45
N ILE A 332 4.89 5.47 -22.63
CA ILE A 332 3.48 5.24 -23.01
C ILE A 332 3.06 6.17 -24.15
N ILE A 333 3.34 7.47 -24.01
CA ILE A 333 3.01 8.48 -25.03
C ILE A 333 3.73 8.15 -26.34
N LYS A 334 5.03 7.85 -26.28
CA LYS A 334 5.82 7.47 -27.45
C LYS A 334 5.20 6.29 -28.20
N ARG A 335 4.90 5.19 -27.50
CA ARG A 335 4.27 4.00 -28.13
C ARG A 335 2.87 4.30 -28.66
N SER A 336 2.09 5.10 -27.94
CA SER A 336 0.74 5.50 -28.38
C SER A 336 0.78 6.27 -29.70
N VAL A 337 1.74 7.21 -29.85
CA VAL A 337 1.96 7.97 -31.08
C VAL A 337 2.45 7.07 -32.22
N GLU A 338 3.44 6.21 -31.96
CA GLU A 338 3.98 5.27 -32.96
C GLU A 338 2.91 4.31 -33.50
N LEU A 339 2.05 3.79 -32.61
CA LEU A 339 0.98 2.86 -32.96
C LEU A 339 -0.31 3.56 -33.43
N LYS A 340 -0.39 4.90 -33.30
CA LYS A 340 -1.60 5.70 -33.54
C LYS A 340 -2.83 5.17 -32.80
N LYS A 341 -2.64 4.71 -31.56
CA LYS A 341 -3.67 4.07 -30.73
C LYS A 341 -3.85 4.83 -29.43
N ASN A 342 -5.09 4.93 -28.95
CA ASN A 342 -5.35 5.51 -27.64
C ASN A 342 -4.85 4.55 -26.54
N PRO A 343 -3.97 5.00 -25.63
CA PRO A 343 -3.31 4.11 -24.67
C PRO A 343 -4.27 3.58 -23.60
N TYR A 344 -5.42 4.23 -23.39
CA TYR A 344 -6.38 3.84 -22.36
C TYR A 344 -7.46 2.89 -22.89
N LYS A 345 -7.75 2.96 -24.19
CA LYS A 345 -8.75 2.11 -24.85
C LYS A 345 -8.16 0.92 -25.59
N ASN A 346 -6.90 1.00 -26.00
CA ASN A 346 -6.24 0.00 -26.82
C ASN A 346 -4.97 -0.52 -26.14
N GLU A 347 -4.61 -1.75 -26.48
CA GLU A 347 -3.37 -2.38 -26.05
C GLU A 347 -2.21 -1.79 -26.84
N ILE A 348 -1.34 -1.06 -26.14
CA ILE A 348 -0.14 -0.43 -26.74
C ILE A 348 1.12 -1.26 -26.50
N TRP A 349 1.06 -2.22 -25.58
CA TRP A 349 2.18 -3.07 -25.20
C TRP A 349 2.26 -4.38 -25.97
N SER A 350 1.33 -4.61 -26.92
CA SER A 350 1.39 -5.76 -27.82
C SER A 350 2.75 -5.88 -28.52
N GLY A 351 3.29 -7.10 -28.60
CA GLY A 351 4.61 -7.38 -29.15
C GLY A 351 5.78 -7.10 -28.20
N THR A 352 5.50 -6.80 -26.93
CA THR A 352 6.53 -6.80 -25.87
C THR A 352 6.49 -8.11 -25.11
N LYS A 353 7.67 -8.58 -24.67
CA LYS A 353 7.81 -9.85 -23.94
C LYS A 353 6.81 -9.98 -22.79
N ASP A 354 6.70 -8.95 -21.95
CA ASP A 354 5.82 -8.97 -20.78
C ASP A 354 4.35 -9.14 -21.15
N PHE A 355 3.91 -8.41 -22.17
CA PHE A 355 2.54 -8.43 -22.64
C PHE A 355 2.22 -9.77 -23.32
N ASP A 356 3.10 -10.25 -24.19
CA ASP A 356 2.90 -11.48 -24.94
C ASP A 356 2.90 -12.70 -24.01
N GLU A 357 3.76 -12.74 -22.98
CA GLU A 357 3.74 -13.76 -21.93
C GLU A 357 2.44 -13.75 -21.11
N ALA A 358 1.90 -12.55 -20.80
CA ALA A 358 0.62 -12.43 -20.13
C ALA A 358 -0.54 -12.89 -21.03
N MET A 359 -0.53 -12.50 -22.31
CA MET A 359 -1.56 -12.85 -23.28
C MET A 359 -1.54 -14.33 -23.68
N ALA A 360 -0.38 -14.99 -23.67
CA ALA A 360 -0.29 -16.44 -23.86
C ALA A 360 -1.14 -17.22 -22.82
N ARG A 361 -1.43 -16.60 -21.66
CA ARG A 361 -2.25 -17.17 -20.59
C ARG A 361 -3.73 -16.79 -20.70
N ALA A 362 -4.11 -15.80 -21.50
CA ALA A 362 -5.47 -15.25 -21.62
C ALA A 362 -6.36 -16.10 -22.55
N GLU A 363 -7.65 -16.25 -22.21
CA GLU A 363 -8.71 -16.91 -23.01
C GLU A 363 -9.17 -16.09 -24.20
#